data_AF-A0A2S6BXM9-F1
#
_entry.id   AF-A0A2S6BXM9-F1
#
_cell.length_a   1.000
_cell.length_b   1.000
_cell.length_c   1.000
_cell.angle_alpha   90.00
_cell.angle_beta   90.00
_cell.angle_gamma   90.00
#
_symmetry.space_group_name_H-M   'P 1'
#
loop_
_entity.id
_entity.type
_entity.pdbx_description
1 polymer ?
#
loop_
_entity_poly.entity_id
_entity_poly.type
_entity_poly.pdbx_seq_one_letter_code
_entity_poly.pdbx_strand_id
1 'polypeptide(L)'
;MSWFTLLMAALAGASAVEAKAVMAHFMLANSYSYSLADWQYDIKAAQDASIDAFALNMAYNPSSQLDQSIANAFQAANSLGFKLLFSFDYAGNGAWPASAIINYMKQYGPNSAHMTYNGKPIATTFEGPQNSGDWANIKSQTNCFFVPDWASIGPSAAASASGGVADGLFSWEAWPNGPNDMTTSRDQQWISAAGREPYMMGVSPWFYANVPTWNKNWLWRGDDLWYDRWSQVLQLQPEWVQIISWNDWPESHYIGPQRNADFGAFAPGGAPYNYAQDMPHDGWRALLPYWISTYKNGGVQPVANETLEYWYRLSPKNACGDGGTSGNTAGHGQQQYRAAEVVQDNVFFTALLDSPADAIVTIGGVNTTATWRNKPSGGRGLYHGSVPFNGKTGQVSISVVRNGNTVIQQTGKAILTTCQNGVTNWNAWVGSAVGSAPGAVSSSSSTTTARATSSTSTSSLTTSTRSTSTIPASSSTSTSTTSRTSTGTSTSTTTTRPASSSSPSSTTTIPSSSVTTKPTTTPTGAAVTSTLTMQITLTQNIVCVCSPNCACSPVGAPAAIAPATSAATASSTAAAAATGAAVSRSR
;
A
#
# COMPACT_ATOMS: atom_id res chain seq x y z
N MET A 1 53.83 4.40 6.55
CA MET A 1 52.65 4.64 7.41
C MET A 1 51.42 5.15 6.66
N SER A 2 51.51 6.05 5.67
CA SER A 2 50.33 6.65 5.00
C SER A 2 49.34 5.67 4.31
N TRP A 3 49.81 4.63 3.62
CA TRP A 3 48.92 3.71 2.88
C TRP A 3 48.03 2.82 3.75
N PHE A 4 48.47 2.42 4.96
CA PHE A 4 47.65 1.60 5.85
C PHE A 4 46.42 2.36 6.34
N THR A 5 46.53 3.67 6.57
CA THR A 5 45.42 4.52 6.98
C THR A 5 44.40 4.74 5.87
N LEU A 6 44.86 4.90 4.62
CA LEU A 6 43.97 4.97 3.45
C LEU A 6 43.25 3.65 3.17
N LEU A 7 43.92 2.50 3.34
CA LEU A 7 43.29 1.19 3.18
C LEU A 7 42.25 0.94 4.29
N MET A 8 42.55 1.32 5.54
CA MET A 8 41.59 1.21 6.65
C MET A 8 40.42 2.20 6.50
N ALA A 9 40.62 3.38 5.91
CA ALA A 9 39.52 4.29 5.59
C ALA A 9 38.63 3.75 4.43
N ALA A 10 39.22 3.10 3.43
CA ALA A 10 38.47 2.42 2.37
C ALA A 10 37.72 1.17 2.88
N LEU A 11 38.32 0.41 3.80
CA LEU A 11 37.69 -0.73 4.46
C LEU A 11 36.63 -0.31 5.49
N ALA A 12 36.79 0.85 6.14
CA ALA A 12 35.76 1.47 6.98
C ALA A 12 34.66 2.17 6.17
N GLY A 13 34.91 2.53 4.90
CA GLY A 13 33.87 2.88 3.92
C GLY A 13 33.20 1.67 3.26
N ALA A 14 33.81 0.48 3.43
CA ALA A 14 33.24 -0.82 3.09
C ALA A 14 32.73 -1.58 4.32
N SER A 15 32.52 -0.89 5.45
CA SER A 15 31.53 -1.35 6.43
C SER A 15 30.21 -1.54 5.68
N ALA A 16 29.62 -2.73 5.77
CA ALA A 16 28.42 -3.05 5.01
C ALA A 16 27.39 -1.92 5.15
N VAL A 17 27.05 -1.28 4.03
CA VAL A 17 25.81 -0.51 3.93
C VAL A 17 24.71 -1.56 3.92
N GLU A 18 24.29 -1.92 5.13
CA GLU A 18 23.15 -2.77 5.43
C GLU A 18 21.91 -1.99 4.96
N ALA A 19 21.65 -2.11 3.66
CA ALA A 19 20.83 -1.18 2.91
C ALA A 19 19.36 -1.40 3.22
N LYS A 20 18.90 -0.73 4.28
CA LYS A 20 17.48 -0.54 4.59
C LYS A 20 16.70 -0.21 3.32
N ALA A 21 15.69 -1.01 3.06
CA ALA A 21 14.88 -0.88 1.85
C ALA A 21 13.39 -0.95 2.20
N VAL A 22 12.60 -0.22 1.43
CA VAL A 22 11.15 -0.21 1.49
C VAL A 22 10.63 -0.73 0.17
N MET A 23 9.84 -1.78 0.23
CA MET A 23 9.21 -2.40 -0.93
C MET A 23 7.69 -2.37 -0.78
N ALA A 24 6.95 -2.39 -1.88
CA ALA A 24 5.50 -2.55 -1.84
C ALA A 24 5.09 -3.91 -2.39
N HIS A 25 4.16 -4.57 -1.71
CA HIS A 25 3.53 -5.80 -2.17
C HIS A 25 2.68 -5.53 -3.41
N PHE A 26 2.91 -6.23 -4.52
CA PHE A 26 2.28 -5.95 -5.80
C PHE A 26 1.56 -7.18 -6.32
N MET A 27 0.24 -7.15 -6.39
CA MET A 27 -0.61 -8.23 -6.91
C MET A 27 -0.49 -8.28 -8.44
N LEU A 28 0.27 -9.25 -8.98
CA LEU A 28 0.44 -9.40 -10.42
C LEU A 28 -0.89 -9.71 -11.13
N ALA A 29 -1.82 -10.39 -10.46
CA ALA A 29 -3.16 -10.69 -10.98
C ALA A 29 -3.94 -9.42 -11.38
N ASN A 30 -3.70 -8.29 -10.71
CA ASN A 30 -4.33 -7.00 -11.02
C ASN A 30 -3.57 -6.21 -12.12
N SER A 31 -2.61 -6.83 -12.80
CA SER A 31 -1.72 -6.21 -13.80
C SER A 31 -1.52 -7.04 -15.09
N TYR A 32 -2.33 -8.08 -15.34
CA TYR A 32 -2.21 -8.90 -16.56
C TYR A 32 -2.46 -8.12 -17.85
N SER A 33 -3.17 -6.99 -17.78
CA SER A 33 -3.42 -6.06 -18.89
C SER A 33 -2.39 -4.94 -19.03
N TYR A 34 -1.42 -4.82 -18.10
CA TYR A 34 -0.49 -3.68 -18.08
C TYR A 34 0.44 -3.70 -19.29
N SER A 35 0.46 -2.58 -20.01
CA SER A 35 1.52 -2.29 -20.96
C SER A 35 2.83 -2.00 -20.23
N LEU A 36 3.94 -1.95 -20.98
CA LEU A 36 5.22 -1.45 -20.46
C LEU A 36 5.10 -0.02 -19.89
N ALA A 37 4.23 0.82 -20.46
CA ALA A 37 4.03 2.19 -20.01
C ALA A 37 3.28 2.26 -18.67
N ASP A 38 2.34 1.34 -18.42
CA ASP A 38 1.64 1.22 -17.12
C ASP A 38 2.62 0.81 -16.01
N TRP A 39 3.47 -0.18 -16.29
CA TRP A 39 4.56 -0.56 -15.39
C TRP A 39 5.54 0.58 -15.12
N GLN A 40 5.93 1.34 -16.15
CA GLN A 40 6.80 2.52 -15.99
C GLN A 40 6.12 3.65 -15.21
N TYR A 41 4.81 3.80 -15.32
CA TYR A 41 4.04 4.79 -14.56
C TYR A 41 4.00 4.43 -13.07
N ASP A 42 3.66 3.19 -12.74
CA ASP A 42 3.61 2.71 -11.35
C ASP A 42 4.98 2.76 -10.68
N ILE A 43 6.04 2.34 -11.38
CA ILE A 43 7.42 2.40 -10.88
C ILE A 43 7.85 3.83 -10.60
N LYS A 44 7.58 4.79 -11.50
CA LYS A 44 7.87 6.22 -11.24
C LYS A 44 7.12 6.71 -10.01
N ALA A 45 5.83 6.38 -9.92
CA ALA A 45 5.00 6.81 -8.80
C ALA A 45 5.44 6.15 -7.47
N ALA A 46 6.10 4.99 -7.50
CA ALA A 46 6.74 4.38 -6.33
C ALA A 46 8.08 5.07 -5.98
N GLN A 47 8.89 5.41 -6.98
CA GLN A 47 10.14 6.19 -6.81
C GLN A 47 9.86 7.60 -6.25
N ASP A 48 8.81 8.28 -6.72
CA ASP A 48 8.35 9.57 -6.20
C ASP A 48 7.94 9.46 -4.70
N ALA A 49 7.48 8.29 -4.28
CA ALA A 49 7.17 7.94 -2.89
C ALA A 49 8.38 7.40 -2.10
N SER A 50 9.59 7.38 -2.68
CA SER A 50 10.84 6.82 -2.11
C SER A 50 10.83 5.31 -1.81
N ILE A 51 9.93 4.55 -2.45
CA ILE A 51 9.92 3.08 -2.43
C ILE A 51 11.02 2.56 -3.38
N ASP A 52 11.75 1.51 -2.97
CA ASP A 52 12.89 0.97 -3.72
C ASP A 52 12.51 -0.19 -4.65
N ALA A 53 11.49 -0.98 -4.28
CA ALA A 53 11.14 -2.21 -4.97
C ALA A 53 9.64 -2.56 -4.97
N PHE A 54 9.23 -3.42 -5.90
CA PHE A 54 7.99 -4.17 -5.81
C PHE A 54 8.24 -5.66 -5.52
N ALA A 55 7.58 -6.18 -4.49
CA ALA A 55 7.47 -7.61 -4.24
C ALA A 55 6.30 -8.17 -5.07
N LEU A 56 6.63 -8.75 -6.22
CA LEU A 56 5.69 -9.27 -7.21
C LEU A 56 5.02 -10.53 -6.68
N ASN A 57 3.81 -10.37 -6.16
CA ASN A 57 2.97 -11.44 -5.65
C ASN A 57 2.20 -12.12 -6.78
N MET A 58 2.30 -13.45 -6.83
CA MET A 58 1.60 -14.27 -7.81
C MET A 58 1.28 -15.66 -7.25
N ALA A 59 0.02 -16.06 -7.38
CA ALA A 59 -0.40 -17.44 -7.24
C ALA A 59 0.08 -18.27 -8.46
N TYR A 60 0.23 -19.59 -8.28
CA TYR A 60 0.65 -20.46 -9.36
C TYR A 60 -0.43 -20.57 -10.45
N ASN A 61 -0.30 -19.77 -11.51
CA ASN A 61 -1.20 -19.77 -12.66
C ASN A 61 -0.43 -19.57 -13.99
N PRO A 62 0.26 -20.62 -14.49
CA PRO A 62 1.08 -20.53 -15.70
C PRO A 62 0.26 -20.07 -16.91
N SER A 63 0.60 -18.89 -17.43
CA SER A 63 -0.06 -18.30 -18.58
C SER A 63 0.87 -17.32 -19.28
N SER A 64 0.72 -17.17 -20.60
CA SER A 64 1.49 -16.18 -21.38
C SER A 64 1.23 -14.74 -20.93
N GLN A 65 0.09 -14.46 -20.30
CA GLN A 65 -0.25 -13.16 -19.72
C GLN A 65 0.57 -12.87 -18.45
N LEU A 66 0.72 -13.86 -17.55
CA LEU A 66 1.59 -13.76 -16.39
C LEU A 66 3.05 -13.57 -16.83
N ASP A 67 3.54 -14.42 -17.73
CA ASP A 67 4.92 -14.37 -18.25
C ASP A 67 5.22 -13.00 -18.90
N GLN A 68 4.29 -12.47 -19.71
CA GLN A 68 4.42 -11.17 -20.36
C GLN A 68 4.37 -10.00 -19.37
N SER A 69 3.53 -10.07 -18.34
CA SER A 69 3.47 -9.00 -17.33
C SER A 69 4.75 -8.96 -16.48
N ILE A 70 5.30 -10.12 -16.11
CA ILE A 70 6.61 -10.21 -15.45
C ILE A 70 7.72 -9.68 -16.36
N ALA A 71 7.73 -10.03 -17.65
CA ALA A 71 8.71 -9.51 -18.60
C ALA A 71 8.61 -7.97 -18.73
N ASN A 72 7.40 -7.42 -18.82
CA ASN A 72 7.16 -5.97 -18.84
C ASN A 72 7.64 -5.29 -17.56
N ALA A 73 7.37 -5.89 -16.38
CA ALA A 73 7.82 -5.37 -15.10
C ALA A 73 9.35 -5.27 -15.03
N PHE A 74 10.07 -6.36 -15.36
CA PHE A 74 11.54 -6.35 -15.38
C PHE A 74 12.12 -5.41 -16.43
N GLN A 75 11.48 -5.27 -17.60
CA GLN A 75 11.90 -4.29 -18.61
C GLN A 75 11.74 -2.85 -18.10
N ALA A 76 10.58 -2.53 -17.49
CA ALA A 76 10.32 -1.21 -16.92
C ALA A 76 11.30 -0.88 -15.78
N ALA A 77 11.49 -1.82 -14.84
CA ALA A 77 12.37 -1.65 -13.69
C ALA A 77 13.84 -1.43 -14.11
N ASN A 78 14.35 -2.20 -15.10
CA ASN A 78 15.69 -1.93 -15.65
C ASN A 78 15.78 -0.55 -16.31
N SER A 79 14.73 -0.10 -17.01
CA SER A 79 14.73 1.22 -17.65
C SER A 79 14.70 2.42 -16.68
N LEU A 80 14.31 2.17 -15.42
CA LEU A 80 14.13 3.20 -14.37
C LEU A 80 15.07 3.02 -13.16
N GLY A 81 15.91 1.99 -13.15
CA GLY A 81 16.81 1.67 -12.03
C GLY A 81 16.12 1.12 -10.77
N PHE A 82 14.85 0.74 -10.88
CA PHE A 82 14.02 0.22 -9.78
C PHE A 82 14.27 -1.27 -9.53
N LYS A 83 13.86 -1.78 -8.36
CA LYS A 83 14.04 -3.19 -8.00
C LYS A 83 12.73 -3.99 -7.97
N LEU A 84 12.87 -5.29 -8.16
CA LEU A 84 11.78 -6.27 -8.10
C LEU A 84 12.25 -7.51 -7.32
N LEU A 85 11.35 -8.18 -6.64
CA LEU A 85 11.57 -9.51 -6.07
C LEU A 85 10.30 -10.33 -6.22
N PHE A 86 10.40 -11.65 -6.17
CA PHE A 86 9.23 -12.53 -6.27
C PHE A 86 8.66 -12.87 -4.89
N SER A 87 7.35 -12.72 -4.76
CA SER A 87 6.52 -13.24 -3.67
C SER A 87 5.67 -14.38 -4.24
N PHE A 88 6.10 -15.63 -4.02
CA PHE A 88 5.35 -16.79 -4.50
C PHE A 88 4.18 -17.05 -3.56
N ASP A 89 2.95 -16.83 -4.02
CA ASP A 89 1.74 -17.04 -3.23
C ASP A 89 1.34 -18.53 -3.26
N TYR A 90 1.46 -19.19 -2.11
CA TYR A 90 1.08 -20.60 -1.90
C TYR A 90 -0.39 -20.77 -1.47
N ALA A 91 -1.08 -19.68 -1.12
CA ALA A 91 -2.47 -19.69 -0.65
C ALA A 91 -3.48 -19.38 -1.77
N GLY A 92 -3.13 -18.52 -2.74
CA GLY A 92 -4.08 -18.01 -3.74
C GLY A 92 -4.53 -19.00 -4.81
N ASN A 93 -3.70 -19.99 -5.19
CA ASN A 93 -4.09 -21.06 -6.13
C ASN A 93 -3.39 -22.40 -5.82
N GLY A 94 -3.13 -22.65 -4.54
CA GLY A 94 -2.37 -23.80 -4.07
C GLY A 94 -0.85 -23.63 -4.21
N ALA A 95 -0.13 -24.67 -3.79
CA ALA A 95 1.33 -24.63 -3.65
C ALA A 95 2.07 -24.51 -4.99
N TRP A 96 3.09 -23.65 -5.02
CA TRP A 96 4.00 -23.53 -6.16
C TRP A 96 4.89 -24.78 -6.30
N PRO A 97 5.00 -25.39 -7.49
CA PRO A 97 5.98 -26.43 -7.75
C PRO A 97 7.41 -25.88 -7.62
N ALA A 98 8.26 -26.55 -6.84
CA ALA A 98 9.65 -26.13 -6.61
C ALA A 98 10.45 -25.94 -7.92
N SER A 99 10.19 -26.77 -8.94
CA SER A 99 10.80 -26.65 -10.28
C SER A 99 10.40 -25.36 -11.01
N ALA A 100 9.15 -24.88 -10.85
CA ALA A 100 8.70 -23.62 -11.42
C ALA A 100 9.40 -22.43 -10.76
N ILE A 101 9.49 -22.42 -9.41
CA ILE A 101 10.24 -21.40 -8.67
C ILE A 101 11.71 -21.37 -9.12
N ILE A 102 12.35 -22.54 -9.22
CA ILE A 102 13.75 -22.65 -9.68
C ILE A 102 13.92 -22.06 -11.09
N ASN A 103 12.97 -22.28 -12.00
CA ASN A 103 13.03 -21.72 -13.36
C ASN A 103 12.91 -20.19 -13.34
N TYR A 104 11.92 -19.63 -12.62
CA TYR A 104 11.76 -18.19 -12.46
C TYR A 104 13.00 -17.53 -11.84
N MET A 105 13.55 -18.12 -10.77
CA MET A 105 14.74 -17.60 -10.09
C MET A 105 16.01 -17.73 -10.94
N LYS A 106 16.15 -18.77 -11.78
CA LYS A 106 17.26 -18.88 -12.74
C LYS A 106 17.14 -17.88 -13.90
N GLN A 107 15.93 -17.56 -14.34
CA GLN A 107 15.67 -16.62 -15.42
C GLN A 107 15.86 -15.16 -14.98
N TYR A 108 15.29 -14.78 -13.82
CA TYR A 108 15.23 -13.39 -13.38
C TYR A 108 16.15 -13.07 -12.21
N GLY A 109 16.56 -14.02 -11.38
CA GLY A 109 17.50 -13.77 -10.27
C GLY A 109 18.84 -13.13 -10.69
N PRO A 110 19.43 -13.45 -11.86
CA PRO A 110 20.61 -12.75 -12.39
C PRO A 110 20.33 -11.38 -13.00
N ASN A 111 19.08 -10.94 -13.10
CA ASN A 111 18.70 -9.67 -13.73
C ASN A 111 19.07 -8.49 -12.83
N SER A 112 19.60 -7.40 -13.39
CA SER A 112 20.01 -6.21 -12.64
C SER A 112 18.87 -5.50 -11.89
N ALA A 113 17.62 -5.68 -12.32
CA ALA A 113 16.44 -5.19 -11.59
C ALA A 113 15.98 -6.15 -10.48
N HIS A 114 16.47 -7.39 -10.40
CA HIS A 114 16.15 -8.26 -9.26
C HIS A 114 16.86 -7.73 -8.01
N MET A 115 16.13 -7.64 -6.90
CA MET A 115 16.68 -7.16 -5.63
C MET A 115 17.61 -8.23 -5.04
N THR A 116 18.81 -7.84 -4.65
CA THR A 116 19.79 -8.75 -4.05
C THR A 116 20.18 -8.30 -2.65
N TYR A 117 20.45 -9.27 -1.78
CA TYR A 117 21.08 -9.04 -0.48
C TYR A 117 22.32 -9.92 -0.38
N ASN A 118 23.46 -9.33 0.03
CA ASN A 118 24.76 -10.01 0.05
C ASN A 118 25.09 -10.77 -1.26
N GLY A 119 24.74 -10.19 -2.41
CA GLY A 119 24.95 -10.77 -3.74
C GLY A 119 24.00 -11.90 -4.15
N LYS A 120 23.02 -12.26 -3.31
CA LYS A 120 22.02 -13.30 -3.57
C LYS A 120 20.67 -12.69 -3.97
N PRO A 121 19.96 -13.20 -4.99
CA PRO A 121 18.63 -12.71 -5.35
C PRO A 121 17.61 -13.04 -4.25
N ILE A 122 16.83 -12.06 -3.82
CA ILE A 122 15.83 -12.25 -2.76
C ILE A 122 14.60 -12.96 -3.32
N ALA A 123 14.04 -13.90 -2.55
CA ALA A 123 12.73 -14.49 -2.78
C ALA A 123 11.93 -14.51 -1.47
N THR A 124 10.62 -14.31 -1.57
CA THR A 124 9.67 -14.42 -0.46
C THR A 124 8.46 -15.26 -0.88
N THR A 125 7.59 -15.58 0.07
CA THR A 125 6.31 -16.25 -0.14
C THR A 125 5.20 -15.48 0.55
N PHE A 126 3.96 -15.66 0.09
CA PHE A 126 2.80 -15.51 0.96
C PHE A 126 2.37 -16.91 1.39
N GLU A 127 2.48 -17.18 2.69
CA GLU A 127 2.27 -18.48 3.32
C GLU A 127 3.07 -19.64 2.66
N GLY A 128 2.56 -20.87 2.73
CA GLY A 128 3.22 -22.10 2.28
C GLY A 128 4.17 -22.80 3.27
N PRO A 129 4.04 -22.72 4.62
CA PRO A 129 4.96 -23.41 5.53
C PRO A 129 4.93 -24.94 5.39
N GLN A 130 3.85 -25.52 4.86
CA GLN A 130 3.74 -26.95 4.54
C GLN A 130 4.73 -27.39 3.45
N ASN A 131 5.19 -26.45 2.62
CA ASN A 131 6.17 -26.64 1.55
C ASN A 131 7.58 -26.13 1.94
N SER A 132 7.82 -25.79 3.20
CA SER A 132 9.14 -25.34 3.69
C SER A 132 10.29 -26.30 3.32
N GLY A 133 10.02 -27.61 3.23
CA GLY A 133 11.00 -28.64 2.83
C GLY A 133 11.55 -28.50 1.41
N ASP A 134 10.80 -27.87 0.49
CA ASP A 134 11.24 -27.66 -0.90
C ASP A 134 12.40 -26.64 -0.98
N TRP A 135 12.46 -25.70 -0.03
CA TRP A 135 13.33 -24.53 -0.11
C TRP A 135 14.81 -24.84 0.03
N ALA A 136 15.20 -25.95 0.66
CA ALA A 136 16.60 -26.40 0.68
C ALA A 136 17.12 -26.72 -0.74
N ASN A 137 16.28 -27.34 -1.59
CA ASN A 137 16.60 -27.62 -2.99
C ASN A 137 16.45 -26.38 -3.88
N ILE A 138 15.45 -25.51 -3.63
CA ILE A 138 15.32 -24.24 -4.35
C ILE A 138 16.56 -23.38 -4.14
N LYS A 139 16.98 -23.18 -2.88
CA LYS A 139 18.18 -22.40 -2.52
C LYS A 139 19.45 -22.99 -3.12
N SER A 140 19.66 -24.31 -3.06
CA SER A 140 20.87 -24.93 -3.62
C SER A 140 21.00 -24.79 -5.15
N GLN A 141 19.88 -24.67 -5.88
CA GLN A 141 19.86 -24.50 -7.33
C GLN A 141 19.83 -23.05 -7.82
N THR A 142 19.56 -22.08 -6.95
CA THR A 142 19.32 -20.67 -7.32
C THR A 142 20.21 -19.68 -6.57
N ASN A 143 20.84 -20.12 -5.47
CA ASN A 143 21.57 -19.28 -4.53
C ASN A 143 20.74 -18.08 -4.00
N CYS A 144 19.42 -18.22 -3.89
CA CYS A 144 18.56 -17.15 -3.39
C CYS A 144 18.76 -16.87 -1.89
N PHE A 145 18.37 -15.67 -1.49
CA PHE A 145 18.18 -15.27 -0.09
C PHE A 145 16.69 -15.34 0.21
N PHE A 146 16.26 -16.23 1.11
CA PHE A 146 14.87 -16.61 1.27
C PHE A 146 14.25 -16.01 2.55
N VAL A 147 13.22 -15.19 2.38
CA VAL A 147 12.58 -14.40 3.45
C VAL A 147 11.07 -14.64 3.43
N PRO A 148 10.57 -15.82 3.85
CA PRO A 148 9.14 -16.13 3.80
C PRO A 148 8.31 -15.30 4.76
N ASP A 149 7.07 -15.00 4.38
CA ASP A 149 5.98 -14.87 5.35
C ASP A 149 5.33 -16.24 5.57
N TRP A 150 5.33 -16.67 6.83
CA TRP A 150 4.68 -17.88 7.34
C TRP A 150 3.90 -17.53 8.62
N ALA A 151 3.15 -16.43 8.59
CA ALA A 151 2.44 -15.91 9.76
C ALA A 151 1.47 -16.94 10.39
N SER A 152 0.85 -17.81 9.59
CA SER A 152 -0.08 -18.86 10.05
C SER A 152 0.49 -19.82 11.09
N ILE A 153 1.81 -20.05 11.12
CA ILE A 153 2.49 -20.89 12.13
C ILE A 153 3.20 -20.08 13.21
N GLY A 154 3.33 -18.77 13.01
CA GLY A 154 3.97 -17.84 13.95
C GLY A 154 5.50 -17.90 14.00
N PRO A 155 6.14 -16.94 14.70
CA PRO A 155 7.55 -16.61 14.54
C PRO A 155 8.51 -17.76 14.87
N SER A 156 8.34 -18.42 16.03
CA SER A 156 9.25 -19.51 16.44
C SER A 156 9.17 -20.74 15.54
N ALA A 157 7.99 -21.05 15.00
CA ALA A 157 7.81 -22.16 14.07
C ALA A 157 8.36 -21.79 12.68
N ALA A 158 8.09 -20.57 12.20
CA ALA A 158 8.64 -20.07 10.94
C ALA A 158 10.17 -20.07 10.93
N ALA A 159 10.80 -19.60 12.02
CA ALA A 159 12.26 -19.59 12.18
C ALA A 159 12.91 -20.99 12.19
N SER A 160 12.20 -22.01 12.68
CA SER A 160 12.73 -23.38 12.83
C SER A 160 12.28 -24.35 11.73
N ALA A 161 11.32 -23.94 10.88
CA ALA A 161 10.77 -24.76 9.81
C ALA A 161 11.87 -25.31 8.88
N SER A 162 11.76 -26.60 8.58
CA SER A 162 12.73 -27.37 7.77
C SER A 162 14.20 -27.20 8.18
N GLY A 163 14.45 -27.03 9.49
CA GLY A 163 15.81 -26.90 10.03
C GLY A 163 16.40 -25.48 9.94
N GLY A 164 15.55 -24.46 9.88
CA GLY A 164 15.98 -23.06 9.69
C GLY A 164 16.32 -22.77 8.23
N VAL A 165 15.42 -23.12 7.31
CA VAL A 165 15.66 -22.95 5.85
C VAL A 165 15.56 -21.49 5.39
N ALA A 166 14.92 -20.63 6.17
CA ALA A 166 14.80 -19.19 5.91
C ALA A 166 16.13 -18.46 6.24
N ASP A 167 16.52 -17.49 5.41
CA ASP A 167 17.64 -16.57 5.67
C ASP A 167 17.15 -15.25 6.33
N GLY A 168 15.88 -15.16 6.72
CA GLY A 168 15.24 -13.98 7.31
C GLY A 168 13.74 -14.23 7.43
N LEU A 169 13.01 -13.38 8.16
CA LEU A 169 11.56 -13.56 8.35
C LEU A 169 10.79 -12.32 7.89
N PHE A 170 9.68 -12.54 7.18
CA PHE A 170 8.66 -11.54 6.90
C PHE A 170 7.41 -11.85 7.74
N SER A 171 6.66 -10.81 8.11
CA SER A 171 5.39 -10.95 8.83
C SER A 171 4.28 -10.14 8.16
N TRP A 172 3.20 -10.84 7.79
CA TRP A 172 1.95 -10.23 7.31
C TRP A 172 1.11 -9.55 8.40
N GLU A 173 1.54 -9.54 9.66
CA GLU A 173 0.74 -9.07 10.81
C GLU A 173 0.76 -7.52 10.94
N ALA A 174 0.34 -6.81 9.89
CA ALA A 174 0.43 -5.35 9.78
C ALA A 174 -0.71 -4.56 10.46
N TRP A 175 -1.73 -5.23 11.01
CA TRP A 175 -2.96 -4.62 11.54
C TRP A 175 -3.27 -5.04 12.98
N PRO A 176 -3.98 -4.19 13.77
CA PRO A 176 -4.28 -4.47 15.16
C PRO A 176 -5.34 -5.55 15.36
N ASN A 177 -5.26 -6.22 16.51
CA ASN A 177 -6.29 -7.15 16.97
C ASN A 177 -7.37 -6.41 17.78
N GLY A 178 -8.63 -6.51 17.35
CA GLY A 178 -9.78 -5.85 17.97
C GLY A 178 -9.78 -4.32 17.87
N PRO A 179 -10.57 -3.63 18.71
CA PRO A 179 -10.72 -2.16 18.70
C PRO A 179 -9.53 -1.40 19.32
N ASN A 180 -8.31 -1.95 19.22
CA ASN A 180 -7.11 -1.45 19.90
C ASN A 180 -6.20 -0.67 18.94
N ASP A 181 -5.32 0.18 19.48
CA ASP A 181 -4.21 0.75 18.71
C ASP A 181 -3.19 -0.35 18.36
N MET A 182 -2.41 -0.18 17.30
CA MET A 182 -1.40 -1.16 16.90
C MET A 182 -0.19 -1.11 17.84
N THR A 183 0.44 -2.27 18.08
CA THR A 183 1.60 -2.38 19.00
C THR A 183 2.77 -3.11 18.36
N THR A 184 3.99 -2.81 18.82
CA THR A 184 5.23 -3.50 18.40
C THR A 184 5.43 -4.88 19.03
N SER A 185 4.56 -5.31 19.93
CA SER A 185 4.72 -6.55 20.72
C SER A 185 4.91 -7.78 19.82
N ARG A 186 4.23 -7.80 18.68
CA ARG A 186 4.29 -8.91 17.72
C ARG A 186 5.51 -8.82 16.80
N ASP A 187 5.82 -7.64 16.28
CA ASP A 187 7.06 -7.40 15.53
C ASP A 187 8.30 -7.82 16.35
N GLN A 188 8.31 -7.49 17.65
CA GLN A 188 9.39 -7.87 18.56
C GLN A 188 9.53 -9.40 18.73
N GLN A 189 8.45 -10.17 18.61
CA GLN A 189 8.51 -11.64 18.62
C GLN A 189 9.11 -12.18 17.32
N TRP A 190 8.79 -11.57 16.17
CA TRP A 190 9.39 -11.90 14.87
C TRP A 190 10.89 -11.56 14.85
N ILE A 191 11.29 -10.36 15.30
CA ILE A 191 12.69 -9.97 15.48
C ILE A 191 13.43 -10.96 16.40
N SER A 192 12.82 -11.32 17.54
CA SER A 192 13.44 -12.26 18.49
C SER A 192 13.60 -13.68 17.92
N ALA A 193 12.72 -14.11 17.01
CA ALA A 193 12.79 -15.42 16.37
C ALA A 193 13.75 -15.44 15.17
N ALA A 194 13.88 -14.33 14.42
CA ALA A 194 14.90 -14.16 13.38
C ALA A 194 16.32 -14.09 13.99
N GLY A 195 16.43 -13.51 15.19
CA GLY A 195 17.63 -13.57 16.04
C GLY A 195 18.78 -12.71 15.52
N ARG A 196 19.51 -13.21 14.52
CA ARG A 196 20.57 -12.49 13.80
C ARG A 196 20.29 -12.29 12.31
N GLU A 197 19.26 -12.96 11.79
CA GLU A 197 18.86 -12.84 10.40
C GLU A 197 17.91 -11.64 10.21
N PRO A 198 17.86 -11.03 9.01
CA PRO A 198 16.99 -9.89 8.72
C PRO A 198 15.51 -10.10 9.05
N TYR A 199 14.89 -9.06 9.60
CA TYR A 199 13.43 -8.97 9.73
C TYR A 199 12.84 -7.99 8.71
N MET A 200 11.81 -8.45 8.00
CA MET A 200 10.98 -7.64 7.12
C MET A 200 9.64 -7.33 7.80
N MET A 201 9.40 -6.05 8.07
CA MET A 201 8.23 -5.56 8.80
C MET A 201 7.09 -5.22 7.84
N GLY A 202 5.92 -5.85 8.02
CA GLY A 202 4.70 -5.52 7.30
C GLY A 202 4.08 -4.19 7.76
N VAL A 203 3.76 -3.29 6.84
CA VAL A 203 3.18 -1.97 7.13
C VAL A 203 2.01 -1.70 6.20
N SER A 204 0.85 -1.32 6.74
CA SER A 204 -0.38 -1.13 5.95
C SER A 204 -1.18 0.06 6.49
N PRO A 205 -1.88 0.83 5.64
CA PRO A 205 -2.68 1.96 6.11
C PRO A 205 -4.08 1.57 6.61
N TRP A 206 -4.66 0.51 6.04
CA TRP A 206 -6.08 0.16 6.21
C TRP A 206 -6.31 -1.33 5.90
N PHE A 207 -7.47 -1.88 6.20
CA PHE A 207 -7.92 -3.17 5.64
C PHE A 207 -9.44 -3.22 5.60
N TYR A 208 -10.02 -3.53 4.44
CA TYR A 208 -11.43 -3.91 4.34
C TYR A 208 -11.65 -4.80 3.12
N ALA A 209 -12.21 -5.98 3.36
CA ALA A 209 -12.66 -6.89 2.32
C ALA A 209 -14.14 -7.24 2.51
N ASN A 210 -14.88 -7.29 1.41
CA ASN A 210 -16.21 -7.91 1.29
C ASN A 210 -16.30 -8.58 -0.09
N VAL A 211 -15.58 -9.70 -0.20
CA VAL A 211 -15.52 -10.62 -1.35
C VAL A 211 -15.88 -12.04 -0.89
N PRO A 212 -17.18 -12.32 -0.67
CA PRO A 212 -17.65 -13.54 -0.04
C PRO A 212 -17.36 -14.82 -0.83
N THR A 213 -17.13 -14.76 -2.15
CA THR A 213 -16.71 -15.93 -2.95
C THR A 213 -15.36 -16.49 -2.49
N TRP A 214 -14.52 -15.67 -1.84
CA TRP A 214 -13.22 -16.05 -1.28
C TRP A 214 -13.25 -16.13 0.26
N ASN A 215 -14.44 -16.20 0.84
CA ASN A 215 -14.69 -16.24 2.28
C ASN A 215 -14.13 -15.00 3.04
N LYS A 216 -13.94 -13.85 2.38
CA LYS A 216 -13.44 -12.62 3.02
C LYS A 216 -14.56 -11.59 3.20
N ASN A 217 -14.95 -11.34 4.46
CA ASN A 217 -15.84 -10.24 4.83
C ASN A 217 -15.49 -9.67 6.23
N TRP A 218 -14.39 -8.91 6.31
CA TRP A 218 -13.93 -8.31 7.56
C TRP A 218 -13.19 -6.98 7.39
N LEU A 219 -13.05 -6.28 8.51
CA LEU A 219 -12.41 -4.99 8.71
C LEU A 219 -11.40 -5.11 9.85
N TRP A 220 -10.18 -4.60 9.65
CA TRP A 220 -9.25 -4.31 10.76
C TRP A 220 -9.19 -2.80 11.01
N ARG A 221 -8.91 -2.39 12.24
CA ARG A 221 -8.87 -0.96 12.59
C ARG A 221 -7.71 -0.26 11.88
N GLY A 222 -8.02 0.57 10.88
CA GLY A 222 -7.07 1.43 10.18
C GLY A 222 -7.00 2.87 10.71
N ASP A 223 -7.86 3.23 11.68
CA ASP A 223 -8.05 4.58 12.26
C ASP A 223 -6.77 5.44 12.33
N ASP A 224 -5.86 5.14 13.25
CA ASP A 224 -4.57 5.83 13.43
C ASP A 224 -3.38 5.05 12.79
N LEU A 225 -3.69 3.94 12.11
CA LEU A 225 -2.76 2.84 11.86
C LEU A 225 -1.52 3.25 11.05
N TRP A 226 -1.70 4.06 10.01
CA TRP A 226 -0.60 4.45 9.13
C TRP A 226 0.46 5.27 9.86
N TYR A 227 0.05 6.21 10.72
CA TYR A 227 0.99 6.96 11.55
C TYR A 227 1.66 6.07 12.60
N ASP A 228 0.89 5.18 13.24
CA ASP A 228 1.40 4.30 14.27
C ASP A 228 2.42 3.29 13.68
N ARG A 229 2.14 2.62 12.56
CA ARG A 229 3.10 1.69 11.91
C ARG A 229 4.38 2.40 11.46
N TRP A 230 4.30 3.57 10.84
CA TRP A 230 5.51 4.29 10.42
C TRP A 230 6.33 4.81 11.61
N SER A 231 5.68 5.23 12.69
CA SER A 231 6.36 5.55 13.96
C SER A 231 7.05 4.30 14.54
N GLN A 232 6.42 3.13 14.42
CA GLN A 232 6.97 1.85 14.88
C GLN A 232 8.14 1.35 14.01
N VAL A 233 8.14 1.60 12.69
CA VAL A 233 9.32 1.41 11.82
C VAL A 233 10.50 2.24 12.33
N LEU A 234 10.26 3.51 12.68
CA LEU A 234 11.32 4.36 13.25
C LEU A 234 11.81 3.84 14.62
N GLN A 235 10.94 3.27 15.44
CA GLN A 235 11.30 2.68 16.73
C GLN A 235 12.10 1.37 16.60
N LEU A 236 11.66 0.46 15.74
CA LEU A 236 12.19 -0.91 15.64
C LEU A 236 13.39 -1.03 14.70
N GLN A 237 13.51 -0.14 13.71
CA GLN A 237 14.60 -0.13 12.73
C GLN A 237 14.83 -1.48 12.02
N PRO A 238 13.79 -2.14 11.46
CA PRO A 238 13.94 -3.43 10.77
C PRO A 238 14.88 -3.30 9.55
N GLU A 239 15.48 -4.40 9.09
CA GLU A 239 16.28 -4.41 7.86
C GLU A 239 15.45 -4.00 6.63
N TRP A 240 14.19 -4.45 6.57
CA TRP A 240 13.28 -4.11 5.47
C TRP A 240 11.87 -3.76 5.96
N VAL A 241 11.18 -2.95 5.17
CA VAL A 241 9.75 -2.68 5.30
C VAL A 241 9.04 -3.13 4.04
N GLN A 242 7.97 -3.92 4.18
CA GLN A 242 7.06 -4.22 3.08
C GLN A 242 5.72 -3.52 3.31
N ILE A 243 5.40 -2.57 2.43
CA ILE A 243 4.09 -1.91 2.39
C ILE A 243 3.08 -2.91 1.79
N ILE A 244 2.04 -3.21 2.55
CA ILE A 244 0.93 -4.07 2.16
C ILE A 244 -0.28 -3.14 1.92
N SER A 245 -0.60 -2.77 0.68
CA SER A 245 0.00 -3.17 -0.60
C SER A 245 0.05 -2.01 -1.60
N TRP A 246 0.57 -2.27 -2.80
CA TRP A 246 0.49 -1.32 -3.91
C TRP A 246 -0.90 -1.30 -4.56
N ASN A 247 -1.45 -2.45 -4.94
CA ASN A 247 -2.61 -2.54 -5.83
C ASN A 247 -3.63 -3.65 -5.47
N ASP A 248 -3.75 -4.01 -4.19
CA ASP A 248 -4.80 -4.96 -3.76
C ASP A 248 -6.13 -4.26 -3.49
N TRP A 249 -6.93 -4.07 -4.55
CA TRP A 249 -8.18 -3.32 -4.49
C TRP A 249 -9.27 -3.98 -3.63
N PRO A 250 -9.53 -5.30 -3.71
CA PRO A 250 -10.54 -5.95 -2.88
C PRO A 250 -10.25 -5.92 -1.38
N GLU A 251 -9.00 -5.80 -0.94
CA GLU A 251 -8.65 -5.76 0.49
C GLU A 251 -8.46 -4.32 1.04
N SER A 252 -8.69 -3.32 0.18
CA SER A 252 -8.71 -1.90 0.54
C SER A 252 -7.44 -1.36 1.19
N HIS A 253 -6.30 -1.99 0.95
CA HIS A 253 -5.00 -1.61 1.55
C HIS A 253 -3.95 -1.15 0.55
N TYR A 254 -4.35 -0.97 -0.72
CA TYR A 254 -3.55 -0.37 -1.78
C TYR A 254 -3.13 1.07 -1.46
N ILE A 255 -1.97 1.50 -1.98
CA ILE A 255 -1.50 2.90 -2.04
C ILE A 255 -1.14 3.37 -3.46
N GLY A 256 -1.26 2.49 -4.45
CA GLY A 256 -0.94 2.73 -5.85
C GLY A 256 -2.05 3.45 -6.63
N PRO A 257 -1.75 3.91 -7.86
CA PRO A 257 -2.69 4.65 -8.67
C PRO A 257 -3.81 3.75 -9.23
N GLN A 258 -5.05 4.20 -9.08
CA GLN A 258 -6.23 3.48 -9.60
C GLN A 258 -6.39 3.67 -11.11
N ARG A 259 -6.60 2.56 -11.84
CA ARG A 259 -7.18 2.56 -13.20
C ARG A 259 -8.46 1.75 -13.19
N ASN A 260 -9.47 2.17 -13.96
CA ASN A 260 -10.76 1.46 -14.05
C ASN A 260 -10.62 0.01 -14.57
N ALA A 261 -9.55 -0.30 -15.30
CA ALA A 261 -9.26 -1.65 -15.80
C ALA A 261 -8.78 -2.61 -14.69
N ASP A 262 -8.29 -2.11 -13.57
CA ASP A 262 -7.57 -2.90 -12.56
C ASP A 262 -8.55 -3.57 -11.55
N PHE A 263 -9.81 -3.16 -11.55
CA PHE A 263 -10.85 -3.62 -10.62
C PHE A 263 -11.50 -4.98 -10.98
N GLY A 264 -10.89 -5.76 -11.89
CA GLY A 264 -11.44 -7.03 -12.38
C GLY A 264 -11.72 -8.07 -11.29
N ALA A 265 -11.06 -7.97 -10.14
CA ALA A 265 -11.18 -8.87 -9.00
C ALA A 265 -12.53 -8.80 -8.24
N PHE A 266 -13.24 -7.66 -8.27
CA PHE A 266 -14.47 -7.46 -7.47
C PHE A 266 -15.62 -8.41 -7.87
N ALA A 267 -15.86 -8.60 -9.17
CA ALA A 267 -16.97 -9.42 -9.65
C ALA A 267 -16.76 -10.93 -9.39
N PRO A 268 -15.59 -11.54 -9.69
CA PRO A 268 -15.29 -12.92 -9.28
C PRO A 268 -15.29 -13.11 -7.76
N GLY A 269 -14.83 -12.12 -7.00
CA GLY A 269 -14.90 -12.12 -5.53
C GLY A 269 -16.31 -12.06 -4.96
N GLY A 270 -17.33 -11.79 -5.78
CA GLY A 270 -18.73 -11.70 -5.34
C GLY A 270 -19.05 -10.43 -4.54
N ALA A 271 -18.27 -9.36 -4.74
CA ALA A 271 -18.46 -8.12 -4.00
C ALA A 271 -19.83 -7.47 -4.27
N PRO A 272 -20.46 -6.81 -3.27
CA PRO A 272 -21.76 -6.16 -3.45
C PRO A 272 -21.70 -4.93 -4.38
N TYR A 273 -20.53 -4.32 -4.53
CA TYR A 273 -20.15 -3.27 -5.47
C TYR A 273 -18.63 -3.04 -5.41
N ASN A 274 -18.08 -2.24 -6.32
CA ASN A 274 -16.68 -1.81 -6.26
C ASN A 274 -16.50 -0.71 -5.19
N TYR A 275 -16.12 -1.11 -3.97
CA TYR A 275 -15.88 -0.19 -2.85
C TYR A 275 -14.49 0.50 -2.87
N ALA A 276 -13.62 0.16 -3.83
CA ALA A 276 -12.39 0.91 -4.10
C ALA A 276 -12.59 2.09 -5.05
N GLN A 277 -13.65 2.09 -5.88
CA GLN A 277 -13.88 3.15 -6.86
C GLN A 277 -13.97 4.54 -6.21
N ASP A 278 -13.21 5.49 -6.76
CA ASP A 278 -13.11 6.87 -6.29
C ASP A 278 -12.67 7.02 -4.81
N MET A 279 -11.83 6.09 -4.33
CA MET A 279 -11.18 6.11 -3.01
C MET A 279 -9.65 6.24 -3.21
N PRO A 280 -9.11 7.47 -3.36
CA PRO A 280 -7.76 7.71 -3.87
C PRO A 280 -6.71 7.56 -2.75
N HIS A 281 -6.38 6.31 -2.42
CA HIS A 281 -5.40 5.96 -1.38
C HIS A 281 -3.97 6.39 -1.70
N ASP A 282 -3.71 6.84 -2.92
CA ASP A 282 -2.41 7.40 -3.28
C ASP A 282 -2.06 8.67 -2.50
N GLY A 283 -3.05 9.29 -1.84
CA GLY A 283 -2.84 10.30 -0.80
C GLY A 283 -1.92 9.84 0.35
N TRP A 284 -1.96 8.57 0.77
CA TRP A 284 -1.09 8.01 1.83
C TRP A 284 0.39 7.91 1.42
N ARG A 285 0.73 8.22 0.17
CA ARG A 285 2.12 8.33 -0.29
C ARG A 285 2.75 9.69 0.02
N ALA A 286 1.95 10.71 0.33
CA ALA A 286 2.41 12.09 0.43
C ALA A 286 3.49 12.31 1.50
N LEU A 287 3.46 11.52 2.58
CA LEU A 287 4.45 11.59 3.66
C LEU A 287 5.55 10.52 3.58
N LEU A 288 5.44 9.54 2.67
CA LEU A 288 6.41 8.45 2.54
C LEU A 288 7.85 8.92 2.30
N PRO A 289 8.14 9.93 1.45
CA PRO A 289 9.51 10.41 1.28
C PRO A 289 10.17 10.87 2.58
N TYR A 290 9.42 11.50 3.50
CA TYR A 290 9.93 11.92 4.81
C TYR A 290 10.09 10.72 5.76
N TRP A 291 9.09 9.83 5.84
CA TRP A 291 9.17 8.63 6.67
C TRP A 291 10.34 7.72 6.28
N ILE A 292 10.47 7.43 4.99
CA ILE A 292 11.47 6.51 4.44
C ILE A 292 12.89 7.10 4.54
N SER A 293 13.08 8.39 4.28
CA SER A 293 14.38 9.04 4.51
C SER A 293 14.75 9.06 6.00
N THR A 294 13.78 9.29 6.90
CA THR A 294 14.00 9.22 8.35
C THR A 294 14.39 7.80 8.79
N TYR A 295 13.72 6.78 8.25
CA TYR A 295 14.02 5.36 8.52
C TYR A 295 15.41 4.96 8.03
N LYS A 296 15.77 5.31 6.78
CA LYS A 296 17.05 4.94 6.16
C LYS A 296 18.23 5.68 6.78
N ASN A 297 18.11 7.01 6.93
CA ASN A 297 19.23 7.88 7.32
C ASN A 297 19.35 8.10 8.84
N GLY A 298 18.25 7.93 9.59
CA GLY A 298 18.17 8.30 10.99
C GLY A 298 18.14 9.82 11.23
N GLY A 299 17.79 10.23 12.45
CA GLY A 299 17.73 11.65 12.83
C GLY A 299 16.62 12.46 12.16
N VAL A 300 16.50 13.74 12.52
CA VAL A 300 15.49 14.64 11.97
C VAL A 300 15.84 15.01 10.53
N GLN A 301 15.00 14.62 9.58
CA GLN A 301 15.16 15.00 8.17
C GLN A 301 14.66 16.43 7.93
N PRO A 302 15.17 17.13 6.89
CA PRO A 302 14.68 18.45 6.53
C PRO A 302 13.23 18.40 6.02
N VAL A 303 12.41 19.38 6.44
CA VAL A 303 11.06 19.60 5.90
C VAL A 303 11.20 20.44 4.64
N ALA A 304 11.26 19.79 3.47
CA ALA A 304 11.40 20.47 2.18
C ALA A 304 10.13 21.25 1.80
N ASN A 305 8.96 20.65 2.03
CA ASN A 305 7.66 21.28 1.94
C ASN A 305 6.82 20.85 3.15
N GLU A 306 5.91 21.71 3.60
CA GLU A 306 4.90 21.30 4.58
C GLU A 306 3.81 20.50 3.86
N THR A 307 3.44 19.34 4.39
CA THR A 307 2.53 18.40 3.71
C THR A 307 1.47 17.89 4.67
N LEU A 308 0.22 17.87 4.22
CA LEU A 308 -0.92 17.29 4.92
C LEU A 308 -1.36 16.01 4.21
N GLU A 309 -1.69 15.00 5.00
CA GLU A 309 -2.29 13.73 4.59
C GLU A 309 -3.47 13.45 5.54
N TYR A 310 -4.61 13.00 5.02
CA TYR A 310 -5.82 12.81 5.82
C TYR A 310 -6.76 11.76 5.25
N TRP A 311 -7.50 11.06 6.11
CA TRP A 311 -8.39 9.98 5.73
C TRP A 311 -9.61 9.83 6.65
N TYR A 312 -10.71 9.32 6.08
CA TYR A 312 -11.98 9.09 6.78
C TYR A 312 -12.93 8.23 5.95
N ARG A 313 -13.88 7.54 6.58
CA ARG A 313 -14.99 6.89 5.86
C ARG A 313 -16.00 7.93 5.36
N LEU A 314 -16.58 7.68 4.19
CA LEU A 314 -17.58 8.57 3.58
C LEU A 314 -18.98 8.50 4.22
N SER A 315 -19.16 7.65 5.22
CA SER A 315 -20.39 7.57 6.02
C SER A 315 -20.08 7.28 7.50
N PRO A 316 -20.91 7.76 8.44
CA PRO A 316 -20.89 7.29 9.82
C PRO A 316 -21.09 5.77 9.90
N LYS A 317 -20.41 5.09 10.82
CA LYS A 317 -20.37 3.62 10.89
C LYS A 317 -21.72 2.93 11.11
N ASN A 318 -22.72 3.66 11.59
CA ASN A 318 -24.08 3.18 11.83
C ASN A 318 -25.12 3.77 10.85
N ALA A 319 -24.71 4.42 9.76
CA ALA A 319 -25.63 5.05 8.80
C ALA A 319 -26.39 4.04 7.92
N CYS A 320 -25.78 2.88 7.66
CA CYS A 320 -26.23 1.88 6.71
C CYS A 320 -26.02 0.47 7.28
N GLY A 321 -26.46 -0.58 6.57
CA GLY A 321 -26.16 -1.96 6.95
C GLY A 321 -24.65 -2.23 6.87
N ASP A 322 -24.10 -3.03 7.78
CA ASP A 322 -22.67 -3.37 7.81
C ASP A 322 -22.20 -4.29 6.67
N GLY A 323 -23.14 -4.83 5.88
CA GLY A 323 -22.85 -5.76 4.78
C GLY A 323 -22.44 -7.16 5.25
N GLY A 324 -22.73 -7.52 6.50
CA GLY A 324 -22.22 -8.74 7.13
C GLY A 324 -20.74 -8.66 7.52
N THR A 325 -20.13 -7.47 7.42
CA THR A 325 -18.71 -7.27 7.71
C THR A 325 -18.44 -7.45 9.20
N SER A 326 -17.53 -8.37 9.52
CA SER A 326 -17.02 -8.55 10.88
C SER A 326 -15.87 -7.59 11.19
N GLY A 327 -15.77 -7.12 12.43
CA GLY A 327 -14.52 -6.52 12.93
C GLY A 327 -13.60 -7.66 13.35
N ASN A 328 -12.39 -7.74 12.77
CA ASN A 328 -11.49 -8.89 12.88
C ASN A 328 -12.11 -10.21 12.36
N THR A 329 -11.31 -11.28 12.28
CA THR A 329 -11.75 -12.56 11.70
C THR A 329 -11.23 -13.78 12.46
N ALA A 330 -12.13 -14.74 12.71
CA ALA A 330 -11.79 -16.02 13.31
C ALA A 330 -10.80 -16.85 12.46
N GLY A 331 -10.72 -16.58 11.14
CA GLY A 331 -9.74 -17.21 10.25
C GLY A 331 -8.28 -16.92 10.61
N HIS A 332 -8.02 -15.82 11.33
CA HIS A 332 -6.70 -15.47 11.87
C HIS A 332 -6.59 -15.78 13.38
N GLY A 333 -7.48 -16.62 13.92
CA GLY A 333 -7.52 -16.96 15.35
C GLY A 333 -7.95 -15.79 16.26
N GLN A 334 -8.56 -14.74 15.70
CA GLN A 334 -8.95 -13.53 16.43
C GLN A 334 -10.38 -13.60 16.94
N GLN A 335 -10.65 -12.88 18.03
CA GLN A 335 -12.03 -12.59 18.43
C GLN A 335 -12.69 -11.73 17.35
N GLN A 336 -13.93 -12.05 16.98
CA GLN A 336 -14.75 -11.20 16.12
C GLN A 336 -15.56 -10.18 16.94
N TYR A 337 -15.70 -9.00 16.36
CA TYR A 337 -16.45 -7.85 16.85
C TYR A 337 -17.45 -7.41 15.79
N ARG A 338 -18.34 -6.46 16.11
CA ARG A 338 -19.09 -5.76 15.05
C ARG A 338 -18.15 -4.81 14.31
N ALA A 339 -18.28 -4.65 12.99
CA ALA A 339 -17.43 -3.70 12.24
C ALA A 339 -17.51 -2.27 12.83
N ALA A 340 -18.68 -1.84 13.29
CA ALA A 340 -18.87 -0.55 13.96
C ALA A 340 -18.19 -0.43 15.35
N GLU A 341 -17.71 -1.51 15.96
CA GLU A 341 -16.99 -1.48 17.25
C GLU A 341 -15.48 -1.28 17.04
N VAL A 342 -14.92 -1.76 15.93
CA VAL A 342 -13.46 -1.68 15.65
C VAL A 342 -13.00 -0.38 15.03
N VAL A 343 -13.89 0.53 14.58
CA VAL A 343 -13.49 1.82 14.00
C VAL A 343 -14.20 3.03 14.62
N GLN A 344 -13.51 4.16 14.64
CA GLN A 344 -14.05 5.46 15.09
C GLN A 344 -14.59 6.29 13.91
N ASP A 345 -15.63 7.09 14.17
CA ASP A 345 -16.19 8.06 13.22
C ASP A 345 -15.41 9.38 13.32
N ASN A 346 -14.15 9.39 12.87
CA ASN A 346 -13.28 10.57 12.89
C ASN A 346 -12.70 10.88 11.51
N VAL A 347 -12.30 12.14 11.32
CA VAL A 347 -11.36 12.57 10.29
C VAL A 347 -9.96 12.52 10.88
N PHE A 348 -9.13 11.60 10.40
CA PHE A 348 -7.75 11.39 10.83
C PHE A 348 -6.79 12.13 9.90
N PHE A 349 -5.68 12.63 10.42
CA PHE A 349 -4.70 13.34 9.61
C PHE A 349 -3.30 13.39 10.23
N THR A 350 -2.30 13.46 9.36
CA THR A 350 -0.91 13.68 9.70
C THR A 350 -0.40 14.88 8.91
N ALA A 351 0.31 15.79 9.58
CA ALA A 351 0.90 16.96 8.96
C ALA A 351 2.41 17.00 9.22
N LEU A 352 3.21 17.05 8.16
CA LEU A 352 4.63 17.37 8.23
C LEU A 352 4.79 18.89 8.22
N LEU A 353 5.30 19.46 9.31
CA LEU A 353 5.39 20.90 9.52
C LEU A 353 6.81 21.34 9.84
N ASP A 354 7.22 22.48 9.29
CA ASP A 354 8.52 23.11 9.56
C ASP A 354 8.57 23.79 10.93
N SER A 355 7.41 24.24 11.41
CA SER A 355 7.20 24.86 12.73
C SER A 355 5.76 24.62 13.22
N PRO A 356 5.46 24.80 14.52
CA PRO A 356 4.12 24.52 15.05
C PRO A 356 3.00 25.27 14.32
N ALA A 357 1.87 24.60 14.15
CA ALA A 357 0.63 25.15 13.61
C ALA A 357 -0.58 24.39 14.19
N ASP A 358 -1.77 24.98 14.06
CA ASP A 358 -3.03 24.35 14.43
C ASP A 358 -3.68 23.69 13.21
N ALA A 359 -4.40 22.59 13.41
CA ALA A 359 -5.26 21.99 12.40
C ALA A 359 -6.72 22.31 12.70
N ILE A 360 -7.46 22.75 11.70
CA ILE A 360 -8.90 23.00 11.75
C ILE A 360 -9.57 22.08 10.75
N VAL A 361 -10.45 21.20 11.24
CA VAL A 361 -11.29 20.34 10.41
C VAL A 361 -12.68 20.96 10.35
N THR A 362 -13.22 21.13 9.14
CA THR A 362 -14.57 21.61 8.89
C THR A 362 -15.40 20.45 8.36
N ILE A 363 -16.53 20.14 9.00
CA ILE A 363 -17.50 19.14 8.52
C ILE A 363 -18.86 19.81 8.41
N GLY A 364 -19.44 19.85 7.21
CA GLY A 364 -20.76 20.46 6.98
C GLY A 364 -20.82 21.95 7.28
N GLY A 365 -19.70 22.66 7.16
CA GLY A 365 -19.57 24.09 7.52
C GLY A 365 -19.32 24.37 9.00
N VAL A 366 -19.25 23.33 9.85
CA VAL A 366 -18.89 23.48 11.27
C VAL A 366 -17.40 23.24 11.46
N ASN A 367 -16.67 24.28 11.87
CA ASN A 367 -15.25 24.20 12.17
C ASN A 367 -14.99 23.54 13.53
N THR A 368 -13.91 22.78 13.65
CA THR A 368 -13.40 22.23 14.90
C THR A 368 -11.87 22.28 14.86
N THR A 369 -11.27 23.07 15.75
CA THR A 369 -9.82 23.04 15.99
C THR A 369 -9.47 21.72 16.66
N ALA A 370 -8.49 21.03 16.11
CA ALA A 370 -8.10 19.71 16.55
C ALA A 370 -7.06 19.74 17.67
N THR A 371 -7.06 18.70 18.51
CA THR A 371 -5.96 18.41 19.43
C THR A 371 -5.03 17.40 18.77
N TRP A 372 -3.76 17.75 18.64
CA TRP A 372 -2.72 16.83 18.21
C TRP A 372 -2.52 15.70 19.24
N ARG A 373 -2.75 14.43 18.84
CA ARG A 373 -2.43 13.19 19.59
C ARG A 373 -0.91 13.05 19.75
N ASN A 374 -0.15 13.39 18.70
CA ASN A 374 1.30 13.33 18.67
C ASN A 374 1.89 14.64 18.13
N LYS A 375 3.02 15.06 18.71
CA LYS A 375 3.79 16.25 18.31
C LYS A 375 5.29 15.91 18.31
N PRO A 376 6.10 16.47 17.40
CA PRO A 376 7.55 16.36 17.46
C PRO A 376 8.11 17.22 18.61
N SER A 377 9.12 16.71 19.32
CA SER A 377 9.71 17.37 20.50
C SER A 377 10.35 18.73 20.19
N GLY A 378 10.87 18.91 18.97
CA GLY A 378 11.48 20.16 18.50
C GLY A 378 10.54 21.13 17.78
N GLY A 379 9.23 20.84 17.71
CA GLY A 379 8.26 21.68 16.98
C GLY A 379 8.32 21.62 15.44
N ARG A 380 9.30 20.88 14.89
CA ARG A 380 9.44 20.54 13.47
C ARG A 380 9.31 19.04 13.28
N GLY A 381 8.59 18.61 12.25
CA GLY A 381 8.38 17.20 11.92
C GLY A 381 6.91 16.83 11.84
N LEU A 382 6.59 15.58 12.16
CA LEU A 382 5.26 15.02 11.96
C LEU A 382 4.36 15.23 13.19
N TYR A 383 3.23 15.87 12.94
CA TYR A 383 2.11 16.05 13.85
C TYR A 383 0.97 15.12 13.44
N HIS A 384 0.32 14.46 14.39
CA HIS A 384 -0.80 13.55 14.10
C HIS A 384 -1.97 13.78 15.05
N GLY A 385 -3.19 13.65 14.54
CA GLY A 385 -4.42 13.85 15.31
C GLY A 385 -5.66 13.50 14.51
N SER A 386 -6.81 13.68 15.14
CA SER A 386 -8.10 13.45 14.50
C SER A 386 -9.20 14.37 15.07
N VAL A 387 -10.29 14.51 14.33
CA VAL A 387 -11.50 15.22 14.76
C VAL A 387 -12.71 14.29 14.60
N PRO A 388 -13.50 14.03 15.65
CA PRO A 388 -14.67 13.19 15.55
C PRO A 388 -15.78 13.87 14.74
N PHE A 389 -16.48 13.08 13.92
CA PHE A 389 -17.68 13.52 13.20
C PHE A 389 -18.69 14.11 14.21
N ASN A 390 -18.90 13.44 15.35
CA ASN A 390 -19.85 13.86 16.40
C ASN A 390 -21.22 14.24 15.80
N GLY A 391 -21.77 13.34 14.99
CA GLY A 391 -23.07 13.50 14.31
C GLY A 391 -23.07 14.46 13.10
N LYS A 392 -21.96 15.14 12.79
CA LYS A 392 -21.85 16.03 11.62
C LYS A 392 -21.73 15.22 10.33
N THR A 393 -22.29 15.77 9.26
CA THR A 393 -22.24 15.26 7.89
C THR A 393 -22.07 16.42 6.92
N GLY A 394 -21.89 16.14 5.63
CA GLY A 394 -21.63 17.13 4.60
C GLY A 394 -20.15 17.28 4.26
N GLN A 395 -19.82 18.35 3.55
CA GLN A 395 -18.48 18.59 2.99
C GLN A 395 -17.39 18.61 4.07
N VAL A 396 -16.30 17.87 3.84
CA VAL A 396 -15.10 17.89 4.70
C VAL A 396 -14.03 18.78 4.08
N SER A 397 -13.40 19.62 4.90
CA SER A 397 -12.16 20.34 4.58
C SER A 397 -11.23 20.32 5.79
N ILE A 398 -9.92 20.31 5.54
CA ILE A 398 -8.89 20.49 6.56
C ILE A 398 -8.03 21.69 6.18
N SER A 399 -7.74 22.53 7.16
CA SER A 399 -6.81 23.65 7.03
C SER A 399 -5.75 23.57 8.13
N VAL A 400 -4.48 23.70 7.77
CA VAL A 400 -3.40 23.97 8.71
C VAL A 400 -3.20 25.49 8.78
N VAL A 401 -3.25 26.06 9.99
CA VAL A 401 -3.25 27.49 10.24
C VAL A 401 -2.12 27.88 11.18
N ARG A 402 -1.31 28.86 10.78
CA ARG A 402 -0.20 29.41 11.56
C ARG A 402 -0.35 30.92 11.67
N ASN A 403 -0.37 31.46 12.89
CA ASN A 403 -0.52 32.90 13.15
C ASN A 403 -1.73 33.54 12.43
N GLY A 404 -2.86 32.81 12.36
CA GLY A 404 -4.07 33.23 11.66
C GLY A 404 -4.06 33.05 10.13
N ASN A 405 -2.94 32.65 9.53
CA ASN A 405 -2.83 32.41 8.08
C ASN A 405 -2.91 30.92 7.76
N THR A 406 -3.70 30.56 6.76
CA THR A 406 -3.76 29.20 6.20
C THR A 406 -2.46 28.89 5.45
N VAL A 407 -1.75 27.84 5.85
CA VAL A 407 -0.50 27.38 5.20
C VAL A 407 -0.73 26.16 4.29
N ILE A 408 -1.71 25.32 4.64
CA ILE A 408 -2.22 24.21 3.83
C ILE A 408 -3.74 24.23 3.94
N GLN A 409 -4.46 24.01 2.85
CA GLN A 409 -5.90 23.74 2.87
C GLN A 409 -6.25 22.74 1.77
N GLN A 410 -7.14 21.80 2.09
CA GLN A 410 -7.70 20.86 1.11
C GLN A 410 -9.18 20.59 1.41
N THR A 411 -9.93 20.24 0.38
CA THR A 411 -11.34 19.84 0.48
C THR A 411 -11.49 18.42 -0.06
N GLY A 412 -12.08 17.52 0.73
CA GLY A 412 -12.25 16.11 0.37
C GLY A 412 -13.62 15.81 -0.23
N LYS A 413 -14.11 14.58 -0.06
CA LYS A 413 -15.52 14.23 -0.29
C LYS A 413 -16.41 14.55 0.92
N ALA A 414 -17.72 14.71 0.71
CA ALA A 414 -18.69 14.85 1.79
C ALA A 414 -18.92 13.53 2.54
N ILE A 415 -19.14 13.62 3.86
CA ILE A 415 -19.66 12.52 4.68
C ILE A 415 -21.18 12.48 4.53
N LEU A 416 -21.76 11.34 4.15
CA LEU A 416 -23.19 11.17 3.89
C LEU A 416 -23.81 10.08 4.77
N THR A 417 -25.12 10.14 4.98
CA THR A 417 -25.89 9.06 5.65
C THR A 417 -26.42 8.01 4.68
N THR A 418 -26.18 8.17 3.37
CA THR A 418 -26.62 7.27 2.31
C THR A 418 -25.44 6.49 1.75
N CYS A 419 -25.56 5.16 1.67
CA CYS A 419 -24.53 4.30 1.11
C CYS A 419 -25.01 3.59 -0.16
N GLN A 420 -24.08 3.26 -1.05
CA GLN A 420 -24.35 2.46 -2.23
C GLN A 420 -24.95 1.10 -1.81
N ASN A 421 -26.05 0.72 -2.45
CA ASN A 421 -26.82 -0.50 -2.16
C ASN A 421 -27.27 -0.65 -0.69
N GLY A 422 -27.29 0.44 0.09
CA GLY A 422 -27.65 0.41 1.52
C GLY A 422 -26.60 -0.23 2.43
N VAL A 423 -25.38 -0.48 1.93
CA VAL A 423 -24.28 -1.14 2.66
C VAL A 423 -23.13 -0.16 2.88
N THR A 424 -22.69 -0.02 4.14
CA THR A 424 -21.55 0.82 4.54
C THR A 424 -20.31 0.45 3.76
N ASN A 425 -19.68 1.44 3.11
CA ASN A 425 -18.32 1.29 2.61
C ASN A 425 -17.36 1.48 3.79
N TRP A 426 -16.72 0.41 4.25
CA TRP A 426 -15.75 0.44 5.34
C TRP A 426 -14.34 0.87 4.87
N ASN A 427 -14.14 1.08 3.57
CA ASN A 427 -12.92 1.66 3.04
C ASN A 427 -12.80 3.16 3.38
N ALA A 428 -11.57 3.68 3.46
CA ALA A 428 -11.30 5.09 3.71
C ALA A 428 -11.21 5.88 2.39
N TRP A 429 -11.75 7.09 2.39
CA TRP A 429 -11.35 8.09 1.40
C TRP A 429 -10.13 8.84 1.94
N VAL A 430 -9.13 9.05 1.10
CA VAL A 430 -7.84 9.64 1.47
C VAL A 430 -7.61 10.89 0.64
N GLY A 431 -7.01 11.91 1.24
CA GLY A 431 -6.59 13.11 0.55
C GLY A 431 -5.23 13.59 1.06
N SER A 432 -4.57 14.40 0.25
CA SER A 432 -3.32 15.06 0.63
C SER A 432 -3.23 16.45 -0.01
N ALA A 433 -2.33 17.28 0.53
CA ALA A 433 -1.98 18.58 -0.01
C ALA A 433 -0.59 19.00 0.43
N VAL A 434 0.11 19.72 -0.44
CA VAL A 434 1.41 20.33 -0.15
C VAL A 434 1.21 21.84 0.01
N GLY A 435 1.73 22.40 1.11
CA GLY A 435 1.69 23.83 1.42
C GLY A 435 2.69 24.64 0.60
N SER A 436 2.48 25.95 0.56
CA SER A 436 3.50 26.87 0.02
C SER A 436 4.69 26.93 0.97
N ALA A 437 5.92 26.80 0.44
CA ALA A 437 7.13 26.87 1.24
C ALA A 437 7.21 28.20 2.04
N PRO A 438 7.76 28.20 3.28
CA PRO A 438 7.85 29.40 4.10
C PRO A 438 8.55 30.56 3.37
N GLY A 439 7.79 31.63 3.06
CA GLY A 439 8.30 32.83 2.37
C GLY A 439 7.84 32.99 0.92
N ALA A 440 7.16 32.01 0.31
CA ALA A 440 6.53 32.19 -0.99
C ALA A 440 5.20 32.97 -0.86
N VAL A 441 5.19 34.25 -1.25
CA VAL A 441 3.96 35.03 -1.38
C VAL A 441 3.15 34.46 -2.53
N SER A 442 2.01 33.84 -2.22
CA SER A 442 1.21 33.11 -3.20
C SER A 442 0.42 34.06 -4.11
N SER A 443 0.80 34.13 -5.38
CA SER A 443 -0.05 34.69 -6.43
C SER A 443 -1.02 33.61 -6.92
N SER A 444 -2.30 33.77 -6.62
CA SER A 444 -3.33 32.80 -6.99
C SER A 444 -3.44 32.63 -8.51
N SER A 445 -3.15 31.43 -9.02
CA SER A 445 -3.65 30.99 -10.33
C SER A 445 -4.41 29.68 -10.18
N SER A 446 -5.68 29.70 -10.55
CA SER A 446 -6.56 28.54 -10.55
C SER A 446 -6.24 27.64 -11.75
N THR A 447 -5.51 26.55 -11.53
CA THR A 447 -5.27 25.54 -12.57
C THR A 447 -6.50 24.66 -12.74
N THR A 448 -7.39 25.02 -13.67
CA THR A 448 -8.40 24.10 -14.18
C THR A 448 -7.72 23.07 -15.07
N THR A 449 -7.64 21.81 -14.63
CA THR A 449 -7.06 20.70 -15.40
C THR A 449 -7.95 20.33 -16.59
N ALA A 450 -7.80 21.06 -17.70
CA ALA A 450 -8.45 20.74 -18.96
C ALA A 450 -7.77 19.53 -19.62
N ARG A 451 -8.58 18.51 -19.93
CA ARG A 451 -8.19 17.30 -20.65
C ARG A 451 -7.64 17.64 -22.05
N ALA A 452 -6.33 17.49 -22.26
CA ALA A 452 -5.70 17.73 -23.55
C ALA A 452 -5.80 16.50 -24.47
N THR A 453 -6.58 16.63 -25.54
CA THR A 453 -6.63 15.67 -26.65
C THR A 453 -5.34 15.77 -27.48
N SER A 454 -4.82 14.64 -27.96
CA SER A 454 -3.61 14.61 -28.80
C SER A 454 -3.83 15.24 -30.17
N SER A 455 -2.89 16.09 -30.60
CA SER A 455 -2.70 16.45 -32.00
C SER A 455 -1.22 16.53 -32.34
N THR A 456 -0.88 16.04 -33.53
CA THR A 456 0.50 15.84 -34.00
C THR A 456 1.08 17.12 -34.59
N SER A 457 2.30 17.49 -34.23
CA SER A 457 3.10 18.51 -34.92
C SER A 457 4.57 18.11 -34.98
N THR A 458 5.15 18.18 -36.17
CA THR A 458 6.53 17.76 -36.49
C THR A 458 7.60 18.82 -36.18
N SER A 459 8.75 18.33 -35.73
CA SER A 459 10.13 18.81 -35.93
C SER A 459 10.42 20.29 -36.21
N SER A 460 11.26 20.88 -35.35
CA SER A 460 12.43 21.64 -35.80
C SER A 460 13.55 21.58 -34.75
N LEU A 461 14.78 21.30 -35.20
CA LEU A 461 15.98 21.42 -34.35
C LEU A 461 16.46 22.88 -34.32
N THR A 462 16.85 23.37 -33.16
CA THR A 462 17.76 24.50 -33.03
C THR A 462 18.78 24.27 -31.93
N THR A 463 20.04 24.17 -32.33
CA THR A 463 21.22 24.14 -31.47
C THR A 463 21.36 25.45 -30.71
N SER A 464 21.73 25.42 -29.43
CA SER A 464 22.33 26.59 -28.77
C SER A 464 23.39 26.20 -27.75
N THR A 465 24.29 27.13 -27.47
CA THR A 465 25.66 26.88 -27.04
C THR A 465 25.88 26.88 -25.52
N ARG A 466 26.96 26.18 -25.16
CA ARG A 466 27.53 26.05 -23.82
C ARG A 466 28.08 27.40 -23.32
N SER A 467 27.62 27.84 -22.15
CA SER A 467 28.16 29.02 -21.44
C SER A 467 28.65 28.63 -20.05
N THR A 468 29.97 28.66 -19.86
CA THR A 468 30.62 28.55 -18.54
C THR A 468 30.46 29.85 -17.75
N SER A 469 30.09 29.75 -16.47
CA SER A 469 30.15 30.87 -15.53
C SER A 469 31.00 30.50 -14.31
N THR A 470 31.92 31.39 -13.96
CA THR A 470 32.96 31.21 -12.95
C THR A 470 32.47 31.64 -11.56
N ILE A 471 32.83 30.92 -10.50
CA ILE A 471 32.58 31.32 -9.11
C ILE A 471 33.79 32.11 -8.58
N PRO A 472 33.62 33.33 -8.04
CA PRO A 472 34.65 33.99 -7.26
C PRO A 472 34.60 33.53 -5.79
N ALA A 473 35.76 33.19 -5.23
CA ALA A 473 35.92 32.92 -3.80
C ALA A 473 36.10 34.22 -3.02
N SER A 474 35.53 34.30 -1.82
CA SER A 474 35.85 35.34 -0.82
C SER A 474 36.05 34.70 0.54
N SER A 475 37.17 35.03 1.18
CA SER A 475 37.60 34.53 2.48
C SER A 475 37.46 35.61 3.56
N SER A 476 37.10 35.21 4.77
CA SER A 476 37.38 35.99 5.98
C SER A 476 37.48 35.07 7.21
N THR A 477 38.39 35.42 8.11
CA THR A 477 38.90 34.58 9.21
C THR A 477 38.73 35.28 10.56
N SER A 478 38.19 34.59 11.57
CA SER A 478 38.62 34.69 12.99
C SER A 478 37.82 33.70 13.86
N THR A 479 38.39 32.72 14.58
CA THR A 479 39.32 32.70 15.76
C THR A 479 38.60 32.52 17.10
N SER A 480 39.20 31.67 17.96
CA SER A 480 38.94 31.46 19.40
C SER A 480 37.79 30.47 19.73
N THR A 481 37.83 29.62 20.77
CA THR A 481 38.91 29.22 21.70
C THR A 481 38.74 27.75 22.14
N THR A 482 39.83 27.01 22.38
CA THR A 482 39.82 25.65 22.96
C THR A 482 39.94 25.70 24.50
N SER A 483 39.17 24.89 25.23
CA SER A 483 39.53 24.51 26.60
C SER A 483 39.17 23.06 26.89
N ARG A 484 40.12 22.32 27.47
CA ARG A 484 40.07 20.87 27.70
C ARG A 484 40.59 20.63 29.10
N THR A 485 39.80 20.00 29.95
CA THR A 485 40.27 19.55 31.28
C THR A 485 39.77 18.13 31.53
N SER A 486 40.66 17.30 32.04
CA SER A 486 40.46 15.86 32.23
C SER A 486 40.94 15.42 33.62
N THR A 487 40.16 14.59 34.31
CA THR A 487 40.49 13.55 35.31
C THR A 487 39.21 13.23 36.10
N GLY A 488 38.94 12.00 36.57
CA GLY A 488 39.77 10.80 36.54
C GLY A 488 39.02 9.51 36.94
N THR A 489 39.80 8.45 37.13
CA THR A 489 39.43 7.03 37.22
C THR A 489 38.83 6.58 38.56
N SER A 490 37.88 5.62 38.55
CA SER A 490 37.80 4.38 39.40
C SER A 490 36.34 3.89 39.52
N THR A 491 35.95 2.65 39.85
CA THR A 491 36.43 1.25 39.84
C THR A 491 35.25 0.43 40.44
N SER A 492 35.10 -0.84 40.09
CA SER A 492 33.98 -1.73 40.47
C SER A 492 33.89 -2.10 41.97
N THR A 493 32.66 -2.29 42.47
CA THR A 493 32.36 -3.35 43.47
C THR A 493 30.92 -3.88 43.41
N THR A 494 30.76 -5.15 43.77
CA THR A 494 29.52 -5.96 43.73
C THR A 494 29.08 -6.38 45.14
N THR A 495 27.78 -6.33 45.49
CA THR A 495 27.24 -7.13 46.62
C THR A 495 25.73 -7.43 46.59
N THR A 496 25.41 -8.71 46.33
CA THR A 496 24.47 -9.61 47.06
C THR A 496 23.02 -9.22 47.46
N ARG A 497 22.09 -10.02 46.91
CA ARG A 497 20.88 -10.72 47.46
C ARG A 497 20.56 -10.60 48.98
N PRO A 498 19.27 -10.75 49.36
CA PRO A 498 18.79 -12.09 49.74
C PRO A 498 17.41 -12.51 49.15
N ALA A 499 17.08 -13.80 49.32
CA ALA A 499 15.77 -14.43 49.05
C ALA A 499 15.10 -14.75 50.42
N SER A 500 13.89 -15.31 50.62
CA SER A 500 13.08 -16.28 49.84
C SER A 500 11.75 -16.59 50.58
N SER A 501 10.66 -16.90 49.85
CA SER A 501 9.55 -17.83 50.24
C SER A 501 8.39 -17.75 49.21
N SER A 502 7.48 -18.71 49.02
CA SER A 502 7.57 -20.15 48.70
C SER A 502 6.13 -20.72 48.65
N SER A 503 5.66 -21.12 47.45
CA SER A 503 4.55 -22.10 47.21
C SER A 503 3.10 -21.75 47.63
N PRO A 504 2.06 -22.47 47.12
CA PRO A 504 2.08 -23.67 46.29
C PRO A 504 1.32 -23.62 44.94
N SER A 505 1.67 -24.56 44.05
CA SER A 505 0.89 -24.91 42.85
C SER A 505 -0.31 -25.81 43.18
N SER A 506 -1.39 -25.70 42.41
CA SER A 506 -2.47 -26.69 42.34
C SER A 506 -2.50 -27.35 40.96
N THR A 507 -2.28 -28.67 40.93
CA THR A 507 -2.40 -29.51 39.73
C THR A 507 -3.83 -30.03 39.65
N THR A 508 -4.49 -29.87 38.50
CA THR A 508 -5.78 -30.54 38.22
C THR A 508 -5.65 -31.42 36.98
N THR A 509 -5.72 -32.73 37.20
CA THR A 509 -5.71 -33.77 36.18
C THR A 509 -7.10 -33.93 35.56
N ILE A 510 -7.19 -34.01 34.23
CA ILE A 510 -8.39 -34.47 33.51
C ILE A 510 -7.94 -35.57 32.53
N PRO A 511 -8.62 -36.74 32.47
CA PRO A 511 -8.04 -37.95 31.90
C PRO A 511 -8.12 -38.06 30.38
N SER A 512 -7.11 -38.69 29.79
CA SER A 512 -7.08 -39.07 28.37
C SER A 512 -7.95 -40.29 28.08
N SER A 513 -8.87 -40.17 27.13
CA SER A 513 -9.62 -41.31 26.58
C SER A 513 -8.92 -41.86 25.34
N SER A 514 -8.34 -43.04 25.45
CA SER A 514 -7.77 -43.78 24.31
C SER A 514 -8.87 -44.49 23.51
N VAL A 515 -8.90 -44.29 22.19
CA VAL A 515 -9.65 -45.17 21.26
C VAL A 515 -8.67 -45.83 20.31
N THR A 516 -8.56 -47.16 20.43
CA THR A 516 -7.73 -48.02 19.59
C THR A 516 -8.55 -48.58 18.43
N THR A 517 -8.15 -48.33 17.19
CA THR A 517 -8.47 -49.22 16.05
C THR A 517 -7.26 -49.37 15.12
N LYS A 518 -7.07 -50.58 14.61
CA LYS A 518 -6.03 -51.00 13.63
C LYS A 518 -6.77 -51.77 12.49
N PRO A 519 -6.15 -52.19 11.37
CA PRO A 519 -6.48 -51.61 10.06
C PRO A 519 -6.90 -52.65 9.01
N THR A 520 -7.73 -52.26 8.01
CA THR A 520 -8.09 -53.19 6.93
C THR A 520 -8.30 -52.51 5.56
N THR A 521 -7.54 -53.01 4.58
CA THR A 521 -7.81 -53.12 3.12
C THR A 521 -8.04 -51.89 2.22
N THR A 522 -7.13 -51.78 1.25
CA THR A 522 -7.31 -51.29 -0.14
C THR A 522 -8.49 -51.97 -0.86
N PRO A 523 -9.05 -51.34 -1.91
CA PRO A 523 -8.98 -52.01 -3.21
C PRO A 523 -8.61 -51.10 -4.39
N THR A 524 -7.98 -51.71 -5.38
CA THR A 524 -7.69 -51.19 -6.73
C THR A 524 -8.96 -50.99 -7.56
N GLY A 525 -9.01 -49.95 -8.40
CA GLY A 525 -10.05 -49.73 -9.40
C GLY A 525 -9.53 -48.90 -10.59
N ALA A 526 -9.84 -49.33 -11.81
CA ALA A 526 -9.21 -48.81 -13.04
C ALA A 526 -9.77 -47.47 -13.53
N ALA A 527 -8.98 -46.76 -14.33
CA ALA A 527 -9.39 -45.54 -15.03
C ALA A 527 -10.43 -45.84 -16.13
N VAL A 528 -11.43 -44.96 -16.26
CA VAL A 528 -12.38 -44.95 -17.37
C VAL A 528 -12.30 -43.60 -18.08
N THR A 529 -11.83 -43.63 -19.32
CA THR A 529 -11.78 -42.44 -20.20
C THR A 529 -13.16 -42.18 -20.79
N SER A 530 -13.78 -41.05 -20.47
CA SER A 530 -15.00 -40.58 -21.13
C SER A 530 -14.72 -39.34 -21.97
N THR A 531 -14.70 -39.51 -23.28
CA THR A 531 -14.57 -38.40 -24.25
C THR A 531 -15.92 -37.70 -24.42
N LEU A 532 -16.04 -36.46 -23.95
CA LEU A 532 -17.20 -35.62 -24.31
C LEU A 532 -17.01 -35.02 -25.71
N THR A 533 -17.96 -35.30 -26.60
CA THR A 533 -18.14 -34.56 -27.85
C THR A 533 -19.23 -33.51 -27.65
N MET A 534 -18.88 -32.23 -27.55
CA MET A 534 -19.85 -31.14 -27.44
C MET A 534 -19.85 -30.31 -28.73
N GLN A 535 -20.93 -30.37 -29.50
CA GLN A 535 -21.14 -29.47 -30.63
C GLN A 535 -21.53 -28.08 -30.11
N ILE A 536 -20.72 -27.06 -30.42
CA ILE A 536 -21.06 -25.66 -30.17
C ILE A 536 -21.53 -25.04 -31.48
N THR A 537 -22.82 -24.73 -31.56
CA THR A 537 -23.40 -23.94 -32.65
C THR A 537 -23.27 -22.46 -32.31
N LEU A 538 -22.41 -21.74 -33.03
CA LEU A 538 -22.27 -20.28 -32.92
C LEU A 538 -23.43 -19.56 -33.59
N THR A 539 -24.32 -18.94 -32.80
CA THR A 539 -25.25 -17.90 -33.26
C THR A 539 -24.75 -16.51 -32.82
N GLN A 540 -24.97 -15.51 -33.66
CA GLN A 540 -24.21 -14.26 -33.65
C GLN A 540 -24.72 -13.22 -32.64
N ASN A 541 -23.81 -12.43 -32.07
CA ASN A 541 -24.11 -11.31 -31.20
C ASN A 541 -24.73 -10.14 -32.00
N ILE A 542 -25.94 -9.71 -31.62
CA ILE A 542 -26.51 -8.42 -32.02
C ILE A 542 -26.68 -7.58 -30.75
N VAL A 543 -26.09 -6.38 -30.73
CA VAL A 543 -26.32 -5.38 -29.68
C VAL A 543 -27.20 -4.29 -30.25
N CYS A 544 -28.36 -4.07 -29.65
CA CYS A 544 -29.25 -2.95 -29.94
C CYS A 544 -29.15 -1.91 -28.83
N VAL A 545 -29.03 -0.63 -29.20
CA VAL A 545 -29.03 0.51 -28.26
C VAL A 545 -30.25 1.37 -28.54
N CYS A 546 -30.97 1.77 -27.49
CA CYS A 546 -32.27 2.45 -27.61
C CYS A 546 -32.32 3.75 -26.80
N SER A 547 -32.41 4.88 -27.50
CA SER A 547 -33.29 6.03 -27.20
C SER A 547 -33.00 7.17 -28.20
N PRO A 548 -33.99 7.88 -28.78
CA PRO A 548 -35.44 7.70 -28.64
C PRO A 548 -36.05 6.78 -29.72
N ASN A 549 -35.29 6.38 -30.76
CA ASN A 549 -35.73 5.47 -31.82
C ASN A 549 -34.67 4.37 -32.01
N CYS A 550 -35.03 3.10 -31.80
CA CYS A 550 -34.09 1.99 -31.92
C CYS A 550 -33.87 1.61 -33.40
N ALA A 551 -32.60 1.47 -33.80
CA ALA A 551 -32.21 0.85 -35.06
C ALA A 551 -30.96 -0.01 -34.81
N CYS A 552 -30.93 -1.23 -35.36
CA CYS A 552 -29.82 -2.17 -35.17
C CYS A 552 -29.16 -2.49 -36.51
N SER A 553 -27.82 -2.56 -36.55
CA SER A 553 -27.06 -2.83 -37.77
C SER A 553 -25.80 -3.65 -37.45
N PRO A 554 -25.44 -4.67 -38.26
CA PRO A 554 -24.26 -5.50 -38.02
C PRO A 554 -22.96 -4.74 -38.36
N VAL A 555 -21.93 -4.88 -37.52
CA VAL A 555 -20.65 -4.18 -37.67
C VAL A 555 -19.65 -5.06 -38.43
N GLY A 556 -19.08 -4.56 -39.55
CA GLY A 556 -17.86 -5.14 -40.13
C GLY A 556 -17.71 -5.16 -41.66
N ALA A 557 -17.73 -4.02 -42.33
CA ALA A 557 -17.14 -3.87 -43.67
C ALA A 557 -16.69 -2.41 -43.92
N PRO A 558 -15.47 -2.16 -44.47
CA PRO A 558 -15.03 -0.82 -44.82
C PRO A 558 -15.54 -0.42 -46.21
N ALA A 559 -15.98 0.83 -46.39
CA ALA A 559 -16.40 1.35 -47.69
C ALA A 559 -16.07 2.84 -47.89
N ALA A 560 -15.05 3.07 -48.73
CA ALA A 560 -14.85 4.15 -49.72
C ALA A 560 -15.01 5.65 -49.35
N ILE A 561 -14.31 6.49 -50.14
CA ILE A 561 -14.16 7.94 -49.96
C ILE A 561 -14.88 8.71 -51.08
N ALA A 562 -15.56 9.81 -50.70
CA ALA A 562 -15.96 10.98 -51.52
C ALA A 562 -17.06 10.80 -52.61
N PRO A 563 -17.67 11.89 -53.15
CA PRO A 563 -17.45 13.32 -52.88
C PRO A 563 -18.69 14.13 -52.41
N ALA A 564 -18.50 15.43 -52.19
CA ALA A 564 -19.47 16.36 -51.61
C ALA A 564 -20.37 17.08 -52.66
N THR A 565 -21.55 17.53 -52.22
CA THR A 565 -22.32 18.63 -52.84
C THR A 565 -23.08 19.48 -51.80
N SER A 566 -23.41 20.70 -52.20
CA SER A 566 -23.86 21.86 -51.38
C SER A 566 -25.36 22.13 -51.40
N ALA A 567 -25.90 22.70 -50.31
CA ALA A 567 -26.97 23.75 -50.22
C ALA A 567 -27.55 23.72 -48.78
N ALA A 568 -27.61 24.76 -47.94
CA ALA A 568 -28.01 26.17 -48.08
C ALA A 568 -29.51 26.42 -47.85
N THR A 569 -29.82 27.26 -46.84
CA THR A 569 -31.10 27.98 -46.59
C THR A 569 -32.35 27.13 -46.25
N ALA A 570 -33.36 27.60 -45.49
CA ALA A 570 -33.62 28.94 -44.94
C ALA A 570 -34.31 28.90 -43.55
N SER A 571 -34.35 30.08 -42.91
CA SER A 571 -35.13 30.45 -41.73
C SER A 571 -36.65 30.40 -41.89
N SER A 572 -37.39 30.24 -40.78
CA SER A 572 -38.56 31.09 -40.51
C SER A 572 -38.89 31.19 -39.01
N THR A 573 -39.24 32.41 -38.58
CA THR A 573 -39.64 32.80 -37.22
C THR A 573 -41.13 33.11 -37.13
N ALA A 574 -41.81 32.67 -36.06
CA ALA A 574 -42.98 33.32 -35.43
C ALA A 574 -43.31 32.53 -34.13
N ALA A 575 -43.44 33.04 -32.90
CA ALA A 575 -43.79 34.33 -32.29
C ALA A 575 -45.28 34.49 -31.89
N ALA A 576 -45.50 34.67 -30.57
CA ALA A 576 -46.73 35.10 -29.87
C ALA A 576 -47.97 34.16 -29.94
N ALA A 577 -48.97 34.17 -29.04
CA ALA A 577 -49.24 34.94 -27.81
C ALA A 577 -50.01 34.03 -26.80
N ALA A 578 -49.77 34.04 -25.49
CA ALA A 578 -50.31 34.95 -24.44
C ALA A 578 -51.76 34.68 -23.95
N THR A 579 -52.02 35.00 -22.67
CA THR A 579 -53.27 34.87 -21.88
C THR A 579 -53.66 33.45 -21.44
N GLY A 580 -54.15 33.17 -20.22
CA GLY A 580 -54.37 34.07 -19.06
C GLY A 580 -54.74 33.33 -17.74
N ALA A 581 -54.94 34.11 -16.68
CA ALA A 581 -55.41 33.80 -15.31
C ALA A 581 -56.62 32.82 -15.21
N ALA A 582 -56.99 32.20 -14.08
CA ALA A 582 -56.40 31.92 -12.75
C ALA A 582 -57.40 31.06 -11.91
N VAL A 583 -57.18 30.93 -10.58
CA VAL A 583 -58.19 30.62 -9.52
C VAL A 583 -58.52 29.14 -9.17
N SER A 584 -57.68 28.60 -8.27
CA SER A 584 -58.05 28.07 -6.94
C SER A 584 -58.55 26.62 -6.67
N ARG A 585 -58.23 26.21 -5.43
CA ARG A 585 -58.94 25.30 -4.49
C ARG A 585 -58.84 23.78 -4.65
N SER A 586 -57.89 23.24 -3.89
CA SER A 586 -58.11 22.27 -2.79
C SER A 586 -59.06 21.08 -3.02
N ARG A 587 -58.47 19.88 -3.02
CA ARG A 587 -58.62 18.96 -1.88
C ARG A 587 -57.30 18.22 -1.64
#